data_AF-A0A6J4T283-F1
#
_entry.id   AF-A0A6J4T283-F1
#
_cell.length_a   1.000
_cell.length_b   1.000
_cell.length_c   1.000
_cell.angle_alpha   90.00
_cell.angle_beta   90.00
_cell.angle_gamma   90.00
#
_symmetry.space_group_name_H-M   'P 1'
#
loop_
_entity.id
_entity.type
_entity.pdbx_description
1 polymer ?
#
loop_
_entity_poly.entity_id
_entity_poly.type
_entity_poly.pdbx_seq_one_letter_code
_entity_poly.pdbx_strand_id
1 'polypeptide(L)'
;MAHSSGFPGRTAGGCAINLCMADDPATSGDRRSANTMIAVRYVLPAVIAVAGVLVLIFNQTINGLEGFAMGIGVAGSILLLNVLYRVGVSGDRERDEEEAARVYFDEHGRWPD
;
A
#
# COMPACT_ATOMS: atom_id res chain seq x y z
N MET A 1 53.43 32.23 -8.01
CA MET A 1 53.63 30.79 -8.24
C MET A 1 52.25 30.16 -8.41
N ALA A 2 51.78 30.09 -9.65
CA ALA A 2 50.50 29.48 -10.02
C ALA A 2 50.83 28.28 -10.91
N HIS A 3 50.50 27.07 -10.43
CA HIS A 3 50.76 25.84 -11.15
C HIS A 3 49.50 25.45 -11.94
N SER A 4 49.55 25.70 -13.24
CA SER A 4 48.62 25.19 -14.24
C SER A 4 49.01 23.76 -14.61
N SER A 5 48.07 22.81 -14.54
CA SER A 5 48.17 21.56 -15.30
C SER A 5 46.87 21.36 -16.05
N GLY A 6 46.92 21.60 -17.35
CA GLY A 6 45.84 21.33 -18.27
C GLY A 6 45.58 19.84 -18.43
N PHE A 7 44.32 19.48 -18.60
CA PHE A 7 43.90 18.17 -19.07
C PHE A 7 43.58 18.24 -20.57
N PRO A 8 44.21 17.42 -21.42
CA PRO A 8 43.97 17.40 -22.85
C PRO A 8 42.70 16.61 -23.17
N GLY A 9 42.11 16.92 -24.32
CA GLY A 9 40.77 16.55 -24.72
C GLY A 9 40.42 15.05 -24.69
N ARG A 10 39.14 14.80 -24.47
CA ARG A 10 38.46 13.60 -24.94
C ARG A 10 37.21 13.99 -25.71
N THR A 11 37.23 13.58 -26.96
CA THR A 11 36.31 13.81 -28.06
C THR A 11 34.93 13.22 -27.82
N ALA A 12 33.95 13.82 -28.49
CA ALA A 12 32.61 13.31 -28.71
C ALA A 12 32.60 11.88 -29.28
N GLY A 13 31.56 11.10 -28.93
CA GLY A 13 31.10 9.93 -29.68
C GLY A 13 31.10 8.60 -28.93
N GLY A 14 29.90 8.01 -28.78
CA GLY A 14 29.68 6.62 -28.34
C GLY A 14 29.16 6.54 -26.89
N CYS A 15 27.86 6.63 -26.62
CA CYS A 15 26.88 5.57 -26.89
C CYS A 15 27.40 4.18 -26.49
N ALA A 16 27.59 3.97 -25.18
CA ALA A 16 27.89 2.66 -24.59
C ALA A 16 26.89 2.35 -23.47
N ILE A 17 25.65 2.03 -23.89
CA ILE A 17 24.92 0.81 -23.52
C ILE A 17 24.43 0.59 -22.08
N ASN A 18 24.99 1.23 -21.04
CA ASN A 18 24.48 1.06 -19.67
C ASN A 18 23.18 1.82 -19.36
N LEU A 19 22.62 2.51 -20.36
CA LEU A 19 21.44 3.38 -20.20
C LEU A 19 20.18 2.88 -20.92
N CYS A 20 20.20 1.70 -21.57
CA CYS A 20 19.10 1.35 -22.49
C CYS A 20 18.34 0.04 -22.29
N MET A 21 18.74 -0.97 -21.52
CA MET A 21 17.86 -2.14 -21.43
C MET A 21 18.17 -3.14 -20.31
N ALA A 22 17.09 -3.56 -19.65
CA ALA A 22 16.95 -4.75 -18.80
C ALA A 22 17.46 -4.64 -17.36
N ASP A 23 16.80 -3.78 -16.57
CA ASP A 23 16.08 -4.23 -15.36
C ASP A 23 15.18 -3.08 -14.87
N ASP A 24 14.13 -2.76 -15.61
CA ASP A 24 12.96 -2.08 -15.04
C ASP A 24 11.93 -3.17 -14.67
N PRO A 25 11.87 -3.67 -13.42
CA PRO A 25 10.75 -4.50 -12.97
C PRO A 25 9.42 -3.72 -12.83
N ALA A 26 9.36 -2.50 -13.36
CA ALA A 26 8.38 -1.49 -12.98
C ALA A 26 6.97 -1.64 -13.58
N THR A 27 6.70 -2.57 -14.51
CA THR A 27 5.41 -2.55 -15.24
C THR A 27 4.70 -3.91 -15.36
N SER A 28 4.76 -4.75 -14.32
CA SER A 28 3.89 -5.93 -14.17
C SER A 28 3.29 -6.12 -12.77
N GLY A 29 3.28 -5.05 -11.96
CA GLY A 29 2.90 -5.07 -10.54
C GLY A 29 1.44 -4.71 -10.22
N ASP A 30 0.72 -4.05 -11.13
CA ASP A 30 -0.49 -3.31 -10.74
C ASP A 30 -1.69 -4.21 -10.37
N ARG A 31 -1.97 -5.25 -11.16
CA ARG A 31 -3.01 -6.26 -10.83
C ARG A 31 -2.67 -7.11 -9.61
N ARG A 32 -1.38 -7.37 -9.37
CA ARG A 32 -0.92 -8.14 -8.21
C ARG A 32 -1.13 -7.33 -6.94
N SER A 33 -0.88 -6.03 -6.97
CA SER A 33 -1.08 -5.14 -5.81
C SER A 33 -2.56 -5.03 -5.43
N ALA A 34 -3.46 -4.84 -6.41
CA ALA A 34 -4.90 -4.81 -6.15
C ALA A 34 -5.42 -6.14 -5.56
N ASN A 35 -5.03 -7.28 -6.14
CA ASN A 35 -5.43 -8.59 -5.62
C ASN A 35 -4.79 -8.92 -4.27
N THR A 36 -3.56 -8.50 -4.00
CA THR A 36 -2.90 -8.68 -2.70
C THR A 36 -3.62 -7.89 -1.61
N MET A 37 -4.06 -6.65 -1.90
CA MET A 37 -4.85 -5.86 -0.96
C MET A 37 -6.21 -6.49 -0.68
N ILE A 38 -6.88 -7.04 -1.70
CA ILE A 38 -8.14 -7.78 -1.50
C ILE A 38 -7.89 -9.06 -0.69
N ALA A 39 -6.82 -9.79 -0.97
CA ALA A 39 -6.47 -11.01 -0.26
C ALA A 39 -6.24 -10.76 1.24
N VAL A 40 -5.41 -9.78 1.58
CA VAL A 40 -5.10 -9.48 2.99
C VAL A 40 -6.33 -8.91 3.73
N ARG A 41 -7.15 -8.10 3.06
CA ARG A 41 -8.30 -7.42 3.70
C ARG A 41 -9.56 -8.28 3.82
N TYR A 42 -9.78 -9.21 2.89
CA TYR A 42 -11.02 -9.99 2.83
C TYR A 42 -10.78 -11.50 2.91
N VAL A 43 -9.74 -12.03 2.26
CA VAL A 43 -9.49 -13.48 2.27
C VAL A 43 -8.98 -13.94 3.63
N LEU A 44 -8.08 -13.19 4.27
CA LEU A 44 -7.59 -13.52 5.60
C LEU A 44 -8.72 -13.63 6.66
N PRO A 45 -9.58 -12.61 6.86
CA PRO A 45 -10.68 -12.73 7.82
C PRO A 45 -11.73 -13.77 7.39
N ALA A 46 -11.96 -13.96 6.08
CA ALA A 46 -12.87 -15.00 5.60
C ALA A 46 -12.37 -16.41 5.95
N VAL A 47 -11.07 -16.68 5.79
CA VAL A 47 -10.48 -17.99 6.17
C VAL A 47 -10.60 -18.24 7.67
N ILE A 48 -10.39 -17.21 8.50
CA ILE A 48 -10.54 -17.33 9.96
C ILE A 48 -12.01 -17.61 10.33
N ALA A 49 -12.96 -16.91 9.70
CA ALA A 49 -14.39 -17.15 9.91
C ALA A 49 -14.78 -18.58 9.50
N VAL A 50 -14.30 -19.06 8.35
CA VAL A 50 -14.52 -20.44 7.89
C VAL A 50 -13.92 -21.44 8.86
N ALA A 51 -12.72 -21.20 9.39
CA ALA A 51 -12.11 -22.06 10.40
C ALA A 51 -12.97 -22.15 11.68
N GLY A 52 -13.52 -21.02 12.15
CA GLY A 52 -14.46 -21.01 13.28
C GLY A 52 -15.74 -21.80 12.99
N VAL A 53 -16.30 -21.69 11.79
CA VAL A 53 -17.47 -22.48 11.35
C VAL A 53 -17.14 -23.98 11.29
N LEU A 54 -15.96 -24.35 10.78
CA LEU A 54 -15.53 -25.74 10.72
C LEU A 54 -15.43 -26.36 12.12
N VAL A 55 -14.89 -25.63 13.11
CA VAL A 55 -14.84 -26.09 14.50
C VAL A 55 -16.24 -26.39 15.05
N LEU A 56 -17.23 -25.54 14.74
CA LEU A 56 -18.63 -25.76 15.12
C LEU A 56 -19.21 -27.03 14.47
N ILE A 57 -18.90 -27.27 13.19
CA ILE A 57 -19.42 -28.42 12.43
C ILE A 57 -18.86 -29.73 13.00
N PHE A 58 -17.55 -29.79 13.32
CA PHE A 58 -16.92 -31.00 13.84
C PHE A 58 -17.18 -31.25 15.32
N ASN A 59 -17.47 -30.22 16.11
CA ASN A 59 -17.77 -30.34 17.54
C ASN A 59 -19.09 -29.64 17.89
N GLN A 60 -20.18 -30.40 17.96
CA GLN A 60 -21.50 -29.86 18.35
C GLN A 60 -21.72 -29.79 19.87
N THR A 61 -20.63 -29.77 20.65
CA THR A 61 -20.68 -29.60 22.10
C THR A 61 -20.56 -28.12 22.48
N ILE A 62 -20.75 -27.79 23.76
CA ILE A 62 -20.53 -26.43 24.28
C ILE A 62 -19.14 -25.89 23.88
N ASN A 63 -18.13 -26.76 23.84
CA ASN A 63 -16.76 -26.39 23.48
C ASN A 63 -16.66 -25.90 22.02
N GLY A 64 -17.47 -26.43 21.11
CA GLY A 64 -17.50 -25.96 19.72
C GLY A 64 -18.15 -24.60 19.56
N LEU A 65 -19.16 -24.29 20.38
CA LEU A 65 -19.80 -22.98 20.41
C LEU A 65 -18.82 -21.90 20.89
N GLU A 66 -18.00 -22.23 21.89
CA GLU A 66 -16.95 -21.35 22.41
C GLU A 66 -15.88 -21.07 21.35
N GLY A 67 -15.40 -22.11 20.66
CA GLY A 67 -14.45 -21.98 19.55
C GLY A 67 -15.01 -21.16 18.38
N PHE A 68 -16.29 -21.34 18.06
CA PHE A 68 -16.97 -20.55 17.04
C PHE A 68 -17.07 -19.07 17.43
N ALA A 69 -17.48 -18.77 18.67
CA ALA A 69 -17.60 -17.40 19.16
C ALA A 69 -16.26 -16.66 19.13
N MET A 70 -15.18 -17.33 19.56
CA MET A 70 -13.82 -16.78 19.45
C MET A 70 -13.42 -16.56 17.99
N GLY A 71 -13.65 -17.54 17.11
CA GLY A 71 -13.29 -17.45 15.70
C GLY A 71 -14.01 -16.30 14.97
N ILE A 72 -15.32 -16.16 15.18
CA ILE A 72 -16.11 -15.06 14.62
C ILE A 72 -15.73 -13.72 15.25
N GLY A 73 -15.45 -13.68 16.55
CA GLY A 73 -14.97 -12.47 17.22
C GLY A 73 -13.66 -11.96 16.63
N VAL A 74 -12.68 -12.84 16.43
CA VAL A 74 -11.39 -12.51 15.82
C VAL A 74 -11.57 -12.09 14.36
N ALA A 75 -12.29 -12.87 13.56
CA ALA A 75 -12.53 -12.56 12.15
C ALA A 75 -13.26 -11.21 11.97
N GLY A 76 -14.29 -10.96 12.78
CA GLY A 76 -15.05 -9.71 12.78
C GLY A 76 -14.18 -8.52 13.17
N SER A 77 -13.33 -8.66 14.19
CA SER A 77 -12.44 -7.59 14.65
C SER A 77 -11.42 -7.19 13.58
N ILE A 78 -10.80 -8.17 12.91
CA ILE A 78 -9.84 -7.93 11.80
C ILE A 78 -10.53 -7.23 10.63
N LEU A 79 -11.74 -7.66 10.27
CA LEU A 79 -12.50 -7.07 9.17
C LEU A 79 -12.91 -5.63 9.51
N LEU A 80 -13.39 -5.40 10.72
CA LEU A 80 -13.77 -4.07 11.20
C LEU A 80 -12.57 -3.12 11.25
N LEU A 81 -11.42 -3.57 11.75
CA LEU A 81 -10.19 -2.78 11.77
C LEU A 81 -9.76 -2.40 10.35
N ASN A 82 -9.83 -3.32 9.39
CA ASN A 82 -9.54 -3.05 7.98
C ASN A 82 -10.48 -2.01 7.36
N VAL A 83 -11.77 -2.05 7.71
CA VAL A 83 -12.76 -1.07 7.26
C VAL A 83 -12.44 0.30 7.86
N LEU A 84 -12.18 0.38 9.16
CA LEU A 84 -11.88 1.63 9.84
C LEU A 84 -10.62 2.29 9.26
N TYR A 85 -9.58 1.49 9.01
CA TYR A 85 -8.34 1.99 8.41
C TYR A 85 -8.56 2.59 7.02
N ARG A 86 -9.43 1.96 6.22
CA ARG A 86 -9.77 2.48 4.88
C ARG A 86 -10.46 3.83 4.96
N VAL A 87 -11.42 3.99 5.89
CA VAL A 87 -12.14 5.25 6.09
C VAL A 87 -11.22 6.33 6.65
N GLY A 88 -10.32 5.98 7.58
CA GLY A 88 -9.34 6.90 8.13
C GLY A 88 -8.37 7.44 7.07
N VAL A 89 -7.81 6.54 6.24
CA VAL A 89 -6.88 6.94 5.16
C VAL A 89 -7.55 7.78 4.08
N SER A 90 -8.83 7.52 3.76
CA SER A 90 -9.54 8.38 2.81
C SER A 90 -9.72 9.82 3.31
N GLY A 91 -9.90 10.01 4.62
CA GLY A 91 -10.03 11.35 5.21
C GLY A 91 -8.68 12.08 5.33
N ASP A 92 -7.59 11.36 5.52
CA ASP A 92 -6.23 11.93 5.56
C ASP A 92 -5.88 12.59 4.22
N ARG A 93 -6.26 11.95 3.10
CA ARG A 93 -6.07 12.52 1.76
C ARG A 93 -6.80 13.84 1.57
N GLU A 94 -8.01 13.96 2.11
CA GLU A 94 -8.82 15.18 2.04
C GLU A 94 -8.19 16.31 2.87
N ARG A 95 -7.55 15.97 3.99
CA ARG A 95 -6.73 16.92 4.78
C ARG A 95 -5.47 17.36 4.04
N ASP A 96 -4.77 16.44 3.38
CA ASP A 96 -3.59 16.78 2.59
C ASP A 96 -3.94 17.72 1.41
N GLU A 97 -5.09 17.48 0.78
CA GLU A 97 -5.64 18.35 -0.28
C GLU A 97 -5.97 19.76 0.27
N GLU A 98 -6.55 19.85 1.46
CA GLU A 98 -6.82 21.14 2.12
C GLU A 98 -5.53 21.87 2.52
N GLU A 99 -4.55 21.15 3.07
CA GLU A 99 -3.23 21.70 3.43
C GLU A 99 -2.50 22.24 2.19
N ALA A 100 -2.55 21.50 1.08
CA ALA A 100 -1.99 21.94 -0.20
C ALA A 100 -2.69 23.20 -0.74
N ALA A 101 -4.02 23.29 -0.60
CA ALA A 101 -4.77 24.48 -1.00
C ALA A 101 -4.40 25.72 -0.16
N ARG A 102 -4.12 25.54 1.14
CA ARG A 102 -3.65 26.61 2.02
C ARG A 102 -2.27 27.11 1.62
N VAL A 103 -1.33 26.20 1.35
CA VAL A 103 0.01 26.57 0.85
C VAL A 103 -0.10 27.36 -0.46
N TYR A 104 -0.94 26.91 -1.38
CA TYR A 104 -1.16 27.61 -2.65
C TYR A 104 -1.78 29.00 -2.43
N PHE A 105 -2.73 29.12 -1.52
CA PHE A 105 -3.35 30.40 -1.16
C PHE A 105 -2.33 31.39 -0.55
N ASP A 106 -1.47 30.93 0.36
CA ASP A 106 -0.43 31.75 0.98
C ASP A 106 0.60 32.25 -0.06
N GLU A 107 0.92 31.42 -1.07
CA GLU A 107 1.87 31.77 -2.13
C GLU A 107 1.28 32.67 -3.23
N HIS A 108 0.04 32.40 -3.66
CA HIS A 108 -0.55 33.02 -4.86
C HIS A 108 -1.66 34.04 -4.53
N GLY A 109 -2.10 34.11 -3.27
CA GLY A 109 -3.19 34.98 -2.81
C GLY A 109 -4.56 34.65 -3.40
N ARG A 110 -4.70 33.47 -4.03
CA ARG A 110 -5.93 32.99 -4.66
C ARG A 110 -6.10 31.50 -4.39
N TRP A 111 -7.33 31.07 -4.17
CA TRP A 111 -7.64 29.65 -3.93
C TRP A 111 -7.44 28.84 -5.23
N PRO A 112 -6.99 27.58 -5.16
CA PRO A 112 -6.97 26.71 -6.33
C PRO A 112 -8.40 26.23 -6.64
N ASP A 113 -8.86 26.44 -7.88
CA ASP A 113 -10.18 26.02 -8.38
C ASP A 113 -10.22 24.52 -8.73
#